data_AF-A0A7R9TAG2-F1
#
_entry.id   AF-A0A7R9TAG2-F1
#
_cell.length_a   1.000
_cell.length_b   1.000
_cell.length_c   1.000
_cell.angle_alpha   90.00
_cell.angle_beta   90.00
_cell.angle_gamma   90.00
#
_symmetry.space_group_name_H-M   'P 1'
#
loop_
_entity.id
_entity.type
_entity.pdbx_description
1 polymer ?
#
loop_
_entity_poly.entity_id
_entity_poly.type
_entity_poly.pdbx_seq_one_letter_code
_entity_poly.pdbx_strand_id
1 'polypeptide(L)'
;MGVTPIVTSAGELEDPVAGEPGALLRRRYLAASTAIRHTGKPACLVISDLDAGIGRHRDDKTTVNNQIVAATLMNLCDDPTRVSVGGEWRADDRARCERVPIVVTGNDLSRVYAPLTRSGRMDLWMWEPTRDEIAEMVHQLLKDDQRPGGYGGIEDARRFVDAFDAQPLDFFGAARSRCVDDDVRAFVDRVGVESLGTRLLSSGDKIKSKSVVVGRGDVSLEALVRAGRAIEREQQNVLDVRLSREYLANWDDDGSSAAEVARRRADDRRRADGLAVAADAEEARRRHRVAEAEERARREAAEGALAAAAERALRDAHDALSDETRAARRVAVGVTWPSEDDDVADSVHASVAHSSEGAEDGADDLRGGAPPPWTCLDAIECFRLLRDADACAVAVDVRPRRDHDREAIAGSVSAPAATLSGGVSDRVVTPCVDGMASTLRELGVDASRPVVVIHPGDDDGAKYAAAALRRLVSEGYVRVVEMRGGIKAWLKYYTPSGKPRPRYVGYGKDNEETFWTASN
;
A
#
# COMPACT_ATOMS: atom_id res chain seq x y z
N MET A 1 12.18 6.49 29.30
CA MET A 1 11.57 7.83 29.08
C MET A 1 10.97 8.46 30.33
N GLY A 2 10.54 7.70 31.35
CA GLY A 2 10.15 8.29 32.65
C GLY A 2 8.89 9.17 32.61
N VAL A 3 8.09 9.03 31.55
CA VAL A 3 6.81 9.72 31.35
C VAL A 3 5.70 8.90 31.98
N THR A 4 4.75 9.54 32.67
CA THR A 4 3.58 8.87 33.26
C THR A 4 2.40 8.88 32.28
N PRO A 5 1.98 7.73 31.71
CA PRO A 5 0.80 7.68 30.85
C PRO A 5 -0.48 7.54 31.70
N ILE A 6 -1.48 8.35 31.39
CA ILE A 6 -2.86 8.13 31.83
C ILE A 6 -3.62 7.53 30.65
N VAL A 7 -3.95 6.25 30.74
CA VAL A 7 -4.56 5.50 29.64
C VAL A 7 -6.08 5.57 29.70
N THR A 8 -6.72 5.70 28.55
CA THR A 8 -8.17 5.61 28.34
C THR A 8 -8.43 4.65 27.18
N SER A 9 -9.31 3.67 27.37
CA SER A 9 -9.70 2.72 26.33
C SER A 9 -10.85 3.26 25.47
N ALA A 10 -10.98 2.78 24.23
CA ALA A 10 -12.10 3.12 23.36
C ALA A 10 -13.48 2.80 23.99
N GLY A 11 -13.58 1.68 24.72
CA GLY A 11 -14.81 1.27 25.39
C GLY A 11 -15.24 2.21 26.53
N GLU A 12 -14.32 2.97 27.13
CA GLU A 12 -14.64 4.02 28.11
C GLU A 12 -15.19 5.30 27.47
N LEU A 13 -15.15 5.41 26.15
CA LEU A 13 -15.66 6.56 25.39
C LEU A 13 -17.14 6.40 24.99
N GLU A 14 -17.77 5.30 25.43
CA GLU A 14 -19.20 5.07 25.31
C GLU A 14 -19.83 4.89 26.70
N ASP A 15 -20.92 5.62 26.96
CA ASP A 15 -21.62 5.58 28.24
C ASP A 15 -23.14 5.76 28.03
N PRO A 16 -24.00 5.07 28.79
CA PRO A 16 -25.45 5.30 28.74
C PRO A 16 -25.86 6.75 29.07
N VAL A 17 -25.04 7.49 29.83
CA VAL A 17 -25.24 8.89 30.18
C VAL A 17 -24.57 9.79 29.14
N ALA A 18 -25.40 10.52 28.38
CA ALA A 18 -24.93 11.46 27.38
C ALA A 18 -23.98 12.51 28.01
N GLY A 19 -22.78 12.61 27.44
CA GLY A 19 -21.77 13.60 27.83
C GLY A 19 -20.79 13.16 28.92
N GLU A 20 -21.01 12.01 29.57
CA GLU A 20 -20.04 11.43 30.50
C GLU A 20 -18.70 11.10 29.82
N PRO A 21 -18.64 10.60 28.57
CA PRO A 21 -17.37 10.39 27.87
C PRO A 21 -16.53 11.67 27.69
N GLY A 22 -17.20 12.80 27.43
CA GLY A 22 -16.53 14.11 27.36
C GLY A 22 -16.02 14.57 28.73
N ALA A 23 -16.80 14.37 29.79
CA ALA A 23 -16.39 14.67 31.15
C ALA A 23 -15.20 13.79 31.60
N LEU A 24 -15.23 12.51 31.26
CA LEU A 24 -14.16 11.56 31.52
C LEU A 24 -12.83 12.03 30.91
N LEU A 25 -12.82 12.40 29.63
CA LEU A 25 -11.61 12.91 28.96
C LEU A 25 -11.05 14.16 29.68
N ARG A 26 -11.92 15.08 30.08
CA ARG A 26 -11.52 16.29 30.83
C ARG A 26 -10.93 15.93 32.20
N ARG A 27 -11.52 14.98 32.94
CA ARG A 27 -10.98 14.49 34.22
C ARG A 27 -9.62 13.82 34.05
N ARG A 28 -9.45 12.99 33.01
CA ARG A 28 -8.18 12.30 32.70
C ARG A 28 -7.08 13.30 32.30
N TYR A 29 -7.43 14.30 31.49
CA TYR A 29 -6.52 15.38 31.11
C TYR A 29 -6.05 16.19 32.34
N LEU A 30 -6.99 16.57 33.23
CA LEU A 30 -6.66 17.27 34.46
C LEU A 30 -5.84 16.42 35.43
N ALA A 31 -6.08 15.11 35.50
CA ALA A 31 -5.27 14.19 36.28
C ALA A 31 -3.82 14.15 35.77
N ALA A 32 -3.62 14.17 34.45
CA ALA A 32 -2.28 14.20 33.84
C ALA A 32 -1.58 15.53 34.12
N SER A 33 -2.29 16.66 33.99
CA SER A 33 -1.78 17.98 34.37
C SER A 33 -1.37 18.02 35.85
N THR A 34 -2.20 17.46 36.72
CA THR A 34 -1.95 17.38 38.17
C THR A 34 -0.72 16.53 38.47
N ALA A 35 -0.54 15.42 37.75
CA ALA A 35 0.65 14.59 37.83
C ALA A 35 1.92 15.35 37.41
N ILE A 36 1.88 16.12 36.31
CA ILE A 36 3.00 16.98 35.88
C ILE A 36 3.37 17.97 36.98
N ARG A 37 2.36 18.66 37.53
CA ARG A 37 2.56 19.70 38.55
C ARG A 37 3.14 19.16 39.86
N HIS A 38 2.68 18.00 40.33
CA HIS A 38 3.12 17.45 41.62
C HIS A 38 4.42 16.63 41.53
N THR A 39 4.61 15.89 40.44
CA THR A 39 5.78 15.01 40.31
C THR A 39 6.97 15.71 39.67
N GLY A 40 6.74 16.83 38.95
CA GLY A 40 7.75 17.49 38.13
C GLY A 40 8.25 16.65 36.94
N LYS A 41 7.59 15.51 36.67
CA LYS A 41 7.91 14.60 35.56
C LYS A 41 6.89 14.76 34.45
N PRO A 42 7.27 14.54 33.18
CA PRO A 42 6.33 14.58 32.08
C PRO A 42 5.23 13.52 32.25
N ALA A 43 4.00 13.86 31.90
CA ALA A 43 2.87 12.95 31.82
C ALA A 43 2.13 13.16 30.51
N CYS A 44 1.42 12.13 30.03
CA CYS A 44 0.63 12.21 28.81
C CYS A 44 -0.73 11.53 29.00
N LEU A 45 -1.72 11.96 28.22
CA LEU A 45 -2.98 11.25 28.06
C LEU A 45 -2.84 10.31 26.86
N VAL A 46 -3.07 9.01 27.06
CA VAL A 46 -3.03 8.01 26.00
C VAL A 46 -4.45 7.51 25.77
N ILE A 47 -4.95 7.63 24.54
CA ILE A 47 -6.25 7.10 24.14
C ILE A 47 -6.00 5.95 23.16
N SER A 48 -6.33 4.73 23.57
CA SER A 48 -6.13 3.54 22.76
C SER A 48 -7.35 3.23 21.90
N ASP A 49 -7.10 2.89 20.63
CA ASP A 49 -8.07 2.41 19.64
C ASP A 49 -9.24 3.38 19.40
N LEU A 50 -8.91 4.67 19.23
CA LEU A 50 -9.91 5.74 19.08
C LEU A 50 -10.86 5.52 17.90
N ASP A 51 -10.39 4.88 16.83
CA ASP A 51 -11.18 4.53 15.66
C ASP A 51 -12.28 3.51 15.97
N ALA A 52 -12.05 2.60 16.93
CA ALA A 52 -13.09 1.70 17.42
C ALA A 52 -14.18 2.45 18.24
N GLY A 53 -13.79 3.51 18.95
CA GLY A 53 -14.71 4.29 19.79
C GLY A 53 -15.47 5.41 19.06
N ILE A 54 -14.86 6.05 18.05
CA ILE A 54 -15.41 7.25 17.39
C ILE A 54 -15.59 7.06 15.88
N GLY A 55 -14.95 6.04 15.29
CA GLY A 55 -14.96 5.80 13.85
C GLY A 55 -16.34 5.40 13.33
N ARG A 56 -16.68 5.90 12.13
CA ARG A 56 -17.90 5.50 11.42
C ARG A 56 -17.67 4.17 10.69
N HIS A 57 -18.28 3.09 11.15
CA HIS A 57 -18.33 1.83 10.41
C HIS A 57 -19.62 1.75 9.59
N ARG A 58 -19.60 0.97 8.50
CA ARG A 58 -20.63 0.96 7.43
C ARG A 58 -22.06 0.75 7.95
N ASP A 59 -22.20 0.00 9.06
CA ASP A 59 -23.48 -0.36 9.68
C ASP A 59 -23.68 0.23 11.09
N ASP A 60 -22.69 0.99 11.60
CA ASP A 60 -22.75 1.54 12.96
C ASP A 60 -23.46 2.89 12.99
N LYS A 61 -24.52 2.98 13.80
CA LYS A 61 -25.18 4.25 14.11
C LYS A 61 -24.25 5.06 15.01
N THR A 62 -23.74 6.20 14.51
CA THR A 62 -22.98 7.14 15.33
C THR A 62 -23.81 7.61 16.51
N THR A 63 -23.31 7.41 17.73
CA THR A 63 -23.96 7.85 18.96
C THR A 63 -23.75 9.34 19.20
N VAL A 64 -24.55 9.93 20.09
CA VAL A 64 -24.35 11.32 20.55
C VAL A 64 -23.02 11.43 21.30
N ASN A 65 -22.58 10.37 21.97
CA ASN A 65 -21.30 10.31 22.65
C ASN A 65 -20.13 10.53 21.70
N ASN A 66 -20.13 9.89 20.53
CA ASN A 66 -19.05 10.04 19.55
C ASN A 66 -18.87 11.50 19.11
N GLN A 67 -19.98 12.24 18.98
CA GLN A 67 -19.94 13.67 18.67
C GLN A 67 -19.40 14.50 19.84
N ILE A 68 -19.79 14.18 21.07
CA ILE A 68 -19.32 14.89 22.29
C ILE A 68 -17.84 14.64 22.54
N VAL A 69 -17.36 13.40 22.33
CA VAL A 69 -15.96 13.04 22.48
C VAL A 69 -15.13 13.81 21.44
N ALA A 70 -15.57 13.83 20.18
CA ALA A 70 -14.89 14.58 19.14
C ALA A 70 -14.85 16.09 19.45
N ALA A 71 -15.97 16.68 19.88
CA ALA A 71 -16.05 18.08 20.28
C ALA A 71 -15.17 18.40 21.50
N THR A 72 -15.07 17.47 22.45
CA THR A 72 -14.23 17.62 23.64
C THR A 72 -12.75 17.62 23.27
N LEU A 73 -12.32 16.71 22.40
CA LEU A 73 -10.94 16.68 21.90
C LEU A 73 -10.60 17.97 21.14
N MET A 74 -11.51 18.48 20.31
CA MET A 74 -11.30 19.77 19.64
C MET A 74 -11.06 20.90 20.65
N ASN A 75 -11.88 20.96 21.70
CA ASN A 75 -11.77 21.96 22.75
C ASN A 75 -10.45 21.85 23.53
N LEU A 76 -9.99 20.62 23.82
CA LEU A 76 -8.70 20.39 24.48
C LEU A 76 -7.52 20.81 23.60
N CYS A 77 -7.60 20.59 22.28
CA CYS A 77 -6.55 21.01 21.35
C CYS A 77 -6.50 22.53 21.15
N ASP A 78 -7.65 23.21 21.16
CA ASP A 78 -7.73 24.68 21.00
C ASP A 78 -7.23 25.42 22.24
N ASP A 79 -7.65 25.01 23.43
CA ASP A 79 -7.36 25.68 24.71
C ASP A 79 -6.76 24.69 25.73
N PRO A 80 -5.52 24.20 25.53
CA PRO A 80 -4.96 23.10 26.32
C PRO A 80 -4.64 23.46 27.77
N THR A 81 -4.60 24.74 28.12
CA THR A 81 -4.33 25.23 29.48
C THR A 81 -5.60 25.62 30.23
N ARG A 82 -6.78 25.51 29.60
CA ARG A 82 -8.05 25.96 30.15
C ARG A 82 -9.13 24.88 30.03
N VAL A 83 -9.13 23.96 30.99
CA VAL A 83 -10.04 22.81 30.97
C VAL A 83 -10.94 22.83 32.20
N SER A 84 -12.26 22.86 31.98
CA SER A 84 -13.28 22.73 33.04
C SER A 84 -14.05 21.43 32.84
N VAL A 85 -14.36 20.75 33.95
CA VAL A 85 -15.31 19.63 34.00
C VAL A 85 -16.65 20.25 34.34
N GLY A 86 -17.63 20.17 33.43
CA GLY A 86 -18.86 20.98 33.47
C GLY A 86 -19.50 21.10 34.86
N GLY A 87 -19.83 22.34 35.24
CA GLY A 87 -20.46 22.68 36.52
C GLY A 87 -19.94 23.98 37.13
N GLU A 88 -18.66 24.31 36.92
CA GLU A 88 -18.04 25.54 37.44
C GLU A 88 -17.63 26.46 36.28
N TRP A 89 -18.22 27.66 36.24
CA TRP A 89 -17.95 28.68 35.25
C TRP A 89 -16.47 29.10 35.24
N ARG A 90 -16.03 29.62 34.09
CA ARG A 90 -14.66 30.05 33.71
C ARG A 90 -14.02 31.17 34.57
N ALA A 91 -14.44 31.34 35.82
CA ALA A 91 -14.05 32.47 36.68
C ALA A 91 -13.09 32.09 37.81
N ASP A 92 -12.80 30.81 38.05
CA ASP A 92 -11.89 30.39 39.11
C ASP A 92 -10.51 30.04 38.53
N ASP A 93 -9.43 30.46 39.20
CA ASP A 93 -8.02 30.15 38.88
C ASP A 93 -7.75 28.63 38.76
N ARG A 94 -8.71 27.80 39.20
CA ARG A 94 -8.75 26.33 39.09
C ARG A 94 -8.93 25.81 37.66
N ALA A 95 -9.34 26.65 36.70
CA ALA A 95 -9.41 26.25 35.29
C ALA A 95 -8.04 26.21 34.60
N ARG A 96 -6.97 26.72 35.25
CA ARG A 96 -5.61 26.73 34.69
C ARG A 96 -4.92 25.40 34.94
N CYS A 97 -4.60 24.69 33.87
CA CYS A 97 -3.90 23.41 33.89
C CYS A 97 -2.60 23.49 33.07
N GLU A 98 -1.68 22.56 33.35
CA GLU A 98 -0.48 22.37 32.54
C GLU A 98 -0.86 21.73 31.21
N ARG A 99 -0.15 22.08 30.14
CA ARG A 99 -0.36 21.48 28.82
C ARG A 99 0.03 20.01 28.87
N VAL A 100 -0.91 19.13 28.55
CA VAL A 100 -0.69 17.67 28.50
C VAL A 100 -0.69 17.21 27.04
N PRO A 101 0.35 16.49 26.58
CA PRO A 101 0.33 15.85 25.27
C PRO A 101 -0.68 14.69 25.26
N ILE A 102 -1.48 14.63 24.21
CA ILE A 102 -2.44 13.53 23.96
C ILE A 102 -1.84 12.64 22.87
N VAL A 103 -1.71 11.35 23.16
CA VAL A 103 -1.28 10.32 22.22
C VAL A 103 -2.48 9.44 21.93
N VAL A 104 -2.75 9.20 20.65
CA VAL A 104 -3.89 8.42 20.19
C VAL A 104 -3.39 7.27 19.34
N THR A 105 -3.95 6.07 19.52
CA THR A 105 -3.76 4.94 18.60
C THR A 105 -5.07 4.63 17.86
N GLY A 106 -4.95 4.08 16.67
CA GLY A 106 -6.07 3.57 15.88
C GLY A 106 -5.56 2.92 14.61
N ASN A 107 -6.34 2.00 14.04
CA ASN A 107 -6.01 1.31 12.80
C ASN A 107 -6.30 2.19 11.58
N ASP A 108 -7.43 2.90 11.58
CA ASP A 108 -7.84 3.78 10.49
C ASP A 108 -8.42 5.11 11.00
N LEU A 109 -7.55 6.12 11.12
CA LEU A 109 -7.94 7.47 11.54
C LEU A 109 -8.64 8.27 10.44
N SER A 110 -8.78 7.74 9.21
CA SER A 110 -9.54 8.42 8.14
C SER A 110 -11.03 8.55 8.47
N ARG A 111 -11.53 7.68 9.36
CA ARG A 111 -12.94 7.64 9.79
C ARG A 111 -13.23 8.62 10.94
N VAL A 112 -12.20 9.21 11.53
CA VAL A 112 -12.33 10.21 12.59
C VAL A 112 -12.83 11.52 12.00
N TYR A 113 -13.60 12.28 12.79
CA TYR A 113 -14.18 13.54 12.34
C TYR A 113 -13.11 14.51 11.81
N ALA A 114 -13.17 14.81 10.50
CA ALA A 114 -12.13 15.53 9.77
C ALA A 114 -11.65 16.86 10.40
N PRO A 115 -12.49 17.66 11.11
CA PRO A 115 -12.01 18.84 11.84
C PRO A 115 -11.05 18.58 13.01
N LEU A 116 -10.96 17.35 13.53
CA LEU A 116 -9.91 16.95 14.48
C LEU A 116 -8.58 16.70 13.78
N THR A 117 -8.63 16.10 12.58
CA THR A 117 -7.45 15.71 11.80
C THR A 117 -6.87 16.86 10.95
N ARG A 118 -7.31 18.10 11.18
CA ARG A 118 -6.78 19.29 10.50
C ARG A 118 -5.43 19.72 11.10
N SER A 119 -4.59 20.30 10.26
CA SER A 119 -3.31 20.89 10.64
C SER A 119 -3.47 21.88 11.79
N GLY A 120 -2.74 21.67 12.89
CA GLY A 120 -2.74 22.52 14.08
C GLY A 120 -3.40 21.91 15.33
N ARG A 121 -4.12 20.79 15.21
CA ARG A 121 -4.72 20.08 16.36
C ARG A 121 -4.23 18.66 16.56
N MET A 122 -3.86 17.98 15.49
CA MET A 122 -3.41 16.59 15.51
C MET A 122 -2.35 16.38 14.45
N ASP A 123 -1.26 15.72 14.82
CA ASP A 123 -0.25 15.23 13.90
C ASP A 123 -0.51 13.75 13.65
N LEU A 124 -0.66 13.38 12.37
CA LEU A 124 -0.83 12.00 11.95
C LEU A 124 0.54 11.36 11.75
N TRP A 125 0.80 10.31 12.52
CA TRP A 125 2.00 9.49 12.37
C TRP A 125 1.57 8.08 11.96
N MET A 126 1.89 7.71 10.72
CA MET A 126 1.70 6.35 10.23
C MET A 126 2.93 5.55 10.61
N TRP A 127 2.72 4.49 11.39
CA TRP A 127 3.79 3.58 11.77
C TRP A 127 3.73 2.34 10.88
N GLU A 128 4.74 2.20 10.03
CA GLU A 128 4.95 1.04 9.19
C GLU A 128 6.41 0.61 9.35
N PRO A 129 6.68 -0.42 10.18
CA PRO A 129 8.05 -0.86 10.43
C PRO A 129 8.61 -1.54 9.18
N THR A 130 9.86 -1.22 8.86
CA THR A 130 10.62 -1.86 7.79
C THR A 130 10.87 -3.34 8.11
N ARG A 131 11.19 -4.14 7.09
CA ARG A 131 11.52 -5.56 7.24
C ARG A 131 12.64 -5.81 8.24
N ASP A 132 13.67 -4.97 8.22
CA ASP A 132 14.78 -5.05 9.18
C ASP A 132 14.34 -4.70 10.60
N GLU A 133 13.52 -3.66 10.78
CA GLU A 133 12.95 -3.32 12.10
C GLU A 133 12.05 -4.43 12.64
N ILE A 134 11.24 -5.07 11.79
CA ILE A 134 10.44 -6.25 12.17
C ILE A 134 11.37 -7.38 12.60
N ALA A 135 12.43 -7.68 11.86
CA ALA A 135 13.39 -8.70 12.23
C ALA A 135 14.09 -8.40 13.56
N GLU A 136 14.43 -7.14 13.85
CA GLU A 136 14.98 -6.72 15.13
C GLU A 136 13.97 -6.87 16.28
N MET A 137 12.70 -6.51 16.06
CA MET A 137 11.62 -6.70 17.04
C MET A 137 11.38 -8.18 17.33
N VAL A 138 11.32 -9.02 16.29
CA VAL A 138 11.20 -10.48 16.40
C VAL A 138 12.43 -11.06 17.10
N HIS A 139 13.62 -10.52 16.86
CA HIS A 139 14.81 -10.91 17.60
C HIS A 139 14.73 -10.56 19.09
N GLN A 140 14.25 -9.37 19.44
CA GLN A 140 14.03 -8.99 20.84
C GLN A 140 12.97 -9.86 21.53
N LEU A 141 11.97 -10.31 20.78
CA LEU A 141 10.95 -11.25 21.24
C LEU A 141 11.53 -12.66 21.52
N LEU A 142 12.46 -13.13 20.67
CA LEU A 142 13.05 -14.47 20.73
C LEU A 142 14.37 -14.56 21.51
N LYS A 143 14.91 -13.43 22.00
CA LYS A 143 16.23 -13.38 22.66
C LYS A 143 16.38 -14.34 23.84
N ASP A 144 15.30 -14.58 24.58
CA ASP A 144 15.30 -15.45 25.76
C ASP A 144 15.43 -16.94 25.38
N ASP A 145 15.22 -17.28 24.10
CA ASP A 145 15.29 -18.64 23.55
C ASP A 145 16.57 -18.88 22.73
N GLN A 146 17.46 -17.88 22.63
CA GLN A 146 18.71 -18.00 21.91
C GLN A 146 19.63 -19.03 22.59
N ARG A 147 19.93 -20.13 21.90
CA ARG A 147 20.76 -21.23 22.42
C ARG A 147 21.41 -22.07 21.32
N PRO A 148 22.53 -22.75 21.58
CA PRO A 148 23.09 -23.72 20.65
C PRO A 148 22.05 -24.82 20.31
N GLY A 149 21.76 -25.00 19.02
CA GLY A 149 20.73 -25.95 18.56
C GLY A 149 19.28 -25.48 18.73
N GLY A 150 19.05 -24.21 19.10
CA GLY A 150 17.73 -23.56 19.11
C GLY A 150 17.73 -22.33 18.20
N TYR A 151 17.13 -21.23 18.65
CA TYR A 151 17.13 -19.98 17.91
C TYR A 151 18.56 -19.39 17.79
N GLY A 152 19.00 -19.13 16.56
CA GLY A 152 20.36 -18.72 16.20
C GLY A 152 20.66 -17.22 16.31
N GLY A 153 19.69 -16.39 16.72
CA GLY A 153 19.86 -14.94 16.84
C GLY A 153 19.29 -14.17 15.64
N ILE A 154 19.80 -12.96 15.37
CA ILE A 154 19.17 -12.02 14.41
C ILE A 154 19.02 -12.57 12.99
N GLU A 155 19.98 -13.39 12.52
CA GLU A 155 19.91 -14.02 11.19
C GLU A 155 18.75 -15.02 11.07
N ASP A 156 18.45 -15.75 12.15
CA ASP A 156 17.29 -16.64 12.18
C ASP A 156 15.99 -15.83 12.24
N ALA A 157 15.95 -14.68 12.93
CA ALA A 157 14.80 -13.79 12.88
C ALA A 157 14.56 -13.25 11.47
N ARG A 158 15.62 -12.82 10.76
CA ARG A 158 15.51 -12.36 9.37
C ARG A 158 14.93 -13.46 8.48
N ARG A 159 15.50 -14.66 8.52
CA ARG A 159 14.98 -15.82 7.77
C ARG A 159 13.55 -16.17 8.13
N PHE A 160 13.18 -16.04 9.39
CA PHE A 160 11.83 -16.30 9.85
C PHE A 160 10.84 -15.25 9.33
N VAL A 161 11.19 -13.97 9.36
CA VAL A 161 10.39 -12.88 8.78
C VAL A 161 10.28 -13.01 7.26
N ASP A 162 11.37 -13.34 6.58
CA ASP A 162 11.40 -13.54 5.13
C ASP A 162 10.51 -14.71 4.68
N ALA A 163 10.35 -15.73 5.53
CA ALA A 163 9.48 -16.87 5.23
C ALA A 163 7.98 -16.51 5.23
N PHE A 164 7.59 -15.38 5.84
CA PHE A 164 6.20 -14.97 6.06
C PHE A 164 5.98 -13.47 5.73
N ASP A 165 6.01 -13.14 4.45
CA ASP A 165 5.92 -11.77 3.93
C ASP A 165 4.61 -11.03 4.24
N ALA A 166 3.48 -11.73 4.24
CA ALA A 166 2.16 -11.12 4.39
C ALA A 166 1.64 -11.12 5.84
N GLN A 167 2.47 -11.45 6.83
CA GLN A 167 2.02 -11.69 8.21
C GLN A 167 2.28 -10.48 9.13
N PRO A 168 1.33 -10.12 10.00
CA PRO A 168 1.49 -9.05 10.98
C PRO A 168 2.47 -9.40 12.10
N LEU A 169 2.97 -8.41 12.86
CA LEU A 169 4.01 -8.61 13.88
C LEU A 169 3.60 -9.59 15.01
N ASP A 170 2.32 -9.60 15.38
CA ASP A 170 1.76 -10.49 16.40
C ASP A 170 1.82 -11.97 16.01
N PHE A 171 1.80 -12.28 14.70
CA PHE A 171 1.97 -13.64 14.17
C PHE A 171 3.24 -14.31 14.68
N PHE A 172 4.36 -13.58 14.72
CA PHE A 172 5.64 -14.14 15.16
C PHE A 172 5.64 -14.47 16.67
N GLY A 173 4.90 -13.69 17.48
CA GLY A 173 4.63 -14.00 18.89
C GLY A 173 3.72 -15.21 19.07
N ALA A 174 2.70 -15.35 18.22
CA ALA A 174 1.83 -16.51 18.21
C ALA A 174 2.59 -17.79 17.81
N ALA A 175 3.47 -17.72 16.80
CA ALA A 175 4.30 -18.83 16.37
C ALA A 175 5.25 -19.31 17.48
N ARG A 176 5.90 -18.38 18.20
CA ARG A 176 6.70 -18.71 19.39
C ARG A 176 5.85 -19.42 20.45
N SER A 177 4.67 -18.92 20.73
CA SER A 177 3.77 -19.51 21.73
C SER A 177 3.34 -20.92 21.33
N ARG A 178 3.05 -21.14 20.04
CA ARG A 178 2.71 -22.44 19.48
C ARG A 178 3.81 -23.48 19.61
N CYS A 179 5.08 -23.09 19.52
CA CYS A 179 6.20 -24.01 19.78
C CYS A 179 6.22 -24.53 21.23
N VAL A 180 5.63 -23.79 22.17
CA VAL A 180 5.53 -24.17 23.59
C VAL A 180 4.23 -24.93 23.88
N ASP A 181 3.18 -24.77 23.06
CA ASP A 181 1.89 -25.44 23.23
C ASP A 181 2.02 -26.97 23.27
N ASP A 182 2.92 -27.55 22.49
CA ASP A 182 3.14 -29.01 22.47
C ASP A 182 3.75 -29.49 23.80
N ASP A 183 4.65 -28.72 24.40
CA ASP A 183 5.19 -29.02 25.73
C ASP A 183 4.11 -28.85 26.82
N VAL A 184 3.21 -27.87 26.67
CA VAL A 184 2.06 -27.70 27.56
C VAL A 184 1.11 -28.90 27.43
N ARG A 185 0.85 -29.37 26.22
CA ARG A 185 0.00 -30.55 25.98
C ARG A 185 0.61 -31.80 26.60
N ALA A 186 1.91 -32.04 26.38
CA ALA A 186 2.63 -33.14 27.01
C ALA A 186 2.64 -33.03 28.54
N PHE A 187 2.71 -31.82 29.09
CA PHE A 187 2.55 -31.60 30.52
C PHE A 187 1.15 -32.00 31.00
N VAL A 188 0.09 -31.55 30.33
CA VAL A 188 -1.30 -31.91 30.69
C VAL A 188 -1.49 -33.42 30.65
N ASP A 189 -1.01 -34.10 29.61
CA ASP A 189 -1.11 -35.55 29.47
C ASP A 189 -0.37 -36.29 30.60
N ARG A 190 0.79 -35.78 31.02
CA ARG A 190 1.58 -36.35 32.12
C ARG A 190 0.94 -36.14 33.50
N VAL A 191 0.24 -35.03 33.71
CA VAL A 191 -0.41 -34.72 35.00
C VAL A 191 -1.77 -35.39 35.13
N GLY A 192 -2.50 -35.54 34.01
CA GLY A 192 -3.90 -35.92 33.99
C GLY A 192 -4.81 -34.72 34.25
N VAL A 193 -5.95 -34.69 33.56
CA VAL A 193 -6.90 -33.55 33.59
C VAL A 193 -7.49 -33.38 34.99
N GLU A 194 -7.70 -34.48 35.71
CA GLU A 194 -8.32 -34.52 37.03
C GLU A 194 -7.44 -33.87 38.11
N SER A 195 -6.11 -33.97 37.96
CA SER A 195 -5.13 -33.44 38.92
C SER A 195 -4.57 -32.08 38.53
N LEU A 196 -4.96 -31.54 37.37
CA LEU A 196 -4.43 -30.29 36.82
C LEU A 196 -4.80 -29.07 37.69
N GLY A 197 -6.05 -28.99 38.15
CA GLY A 197 -6.54 -27.87 38.97
C GLY A 197 -5.79 -27.76 40.30
N THR A 198 -5.61 -28.88 40.99
CA THR A 198 -4.82 -28.95 42.23
C THR A 198 -3.37 -28.56 41.95
N ARG A 199 -2.75 -29.08 40.90
CA ARG A 199 -1.34 -28.82 40.59
C ARG A 199 -1.06 -27.38 40.13
N LEU A 200 -2.01 -26.72 39.48
CA LEU A 200 -1.88 -25.32 39.03
C LEU A 200 -2.28 -24.31 40.12
N LEU A 201 -3.26 -24.63 40.97
CA LEU A 201 -3.88 -23.67 41.90
C LEU A 201 -3.52 -23.90 43.37
N SER A 202 -3.22 -25.14 43.80
CA SER A 202 -3.06 -25.49 45.22
C SER A 202 -1.61 -25.59 45.69
N SER A 203 -0.62 -25.41 44.82
CA SER A 203 0.79 -25.40 45.24
C SER A 203 1.14 -24.04 45.87
N GLY A 204 0.93 -23.94 47.19
CA GLY A 204 1.53 -22.89 48.02
C GLY A 204 3.06 -22.86 47.95
N ASP A 205 3.67 -23.95 47.49
CA ASP A 205 5.04 -23.97 46.99
C ASP A 205 5.08 -23.44 45.55
N LYS A 206 5.35 -22.13 45.47
CA LYS A 206 6.14 -21.48 44.42
C LYS A 206 6.39 -22.35 43.18
N ILE A 207 5.38 -22.46 42.31
CA ILE A 207 5.61 -22.54 40.86
C ILE A 207 6.13 -21.15 40.44
N LYS A 208 7.31 -20.77 40.95
CA LYS A 208 7.96 -19.47 40.70
C LYS A 208 9.02 -19.57 39.59
N SER A 209 9.08 -20.68 38.89
CA SER A 209 9.96 -20.80 37.74
C SER A 209 9.19 -21.36 36.55
N LYS A 210 9.16 -20.59 35.46
CA LYS A 210 8.80 -21.03 34.10
C LYS A 210 9.46 -22.37 33.73
N SER A 211 10.57 -22.75 34.38
CA SER A 211 11.35 -23.96 34.08
C SER A 211 10.87 -25.27 34.72
N VAL A 212 9.94 -25.23 35.68
CA VAL A 212 9.54 -26.45 36.44
C VAL A 212 8.33 -27.15 35.84
N VAL A 213 7.50 -26.43 35.07
CA VAL A 213 6.20 -26.94 34.58
C VAL A 213 6.27 -27.36 33.12
N VAL A 214 6.94 -26.57 32.29
CA VAL A 214 7.00 -26.74 30.84
C VAL A 214 8.47 -26.68 30.44
N GLY A 215 8.91 -27.56 29.54
CA GLY A 215 10.23 -27.47 28.93
C GLY A 215 10.39 -26.09 28.27
N ARG A 216 11.63 -25.71 27.95
CA ARG A 216 11.88 -24.41 27.27
C ARG A 216 11.44 -24.41 25.79
N GLY A 217 10.59 -25.36 25.36
CA GLY A 217 10.17 -25.54 23.96
C GLY A 217 11.33 -25.90 23.04
N ASP A 218 11.04 -26.58 21.94
CA ASP A 218 11.91 -26.47 20.77
C ASP A 218 11.54 -25.19 20.01
N VAL A 219 12.35 -24.14 20.18
CA VAL A 219 12.19 -22.85 19.50
C VAL A 219 13.35 -22.68 18.51
N SER A 220 13.65 -23.73 17.75
CA SER A 220 14.54 -23.65 16.58
C SER A 220 13.85 -22.91 15.42
N LEU A 221 14.64 -22.41 14.47
CA LEU A 221 14.11 -21.80 13.24
C LEU A 221 13.13 -22.74 12.51
N GLU A 222 13.46 -24.03 12.45
CA GLU A 222 12.59 -25.03 11.81
C GLU A 222 11.26 -25.20 12.55
N ALA A 223 11.27 -25.23 13.88
CA ALA A 223 10.06 -25.31 14.68
C ALA A 223 9.19 -24.05 14.52
N LEU A 224 9.81 -22.87 14.52
CA LEU A 224 9.13 -21.59 14.29
C LEU A 224 8.47 -21.52 12.91
N VAL A 225 9.17 -21.94 11.85
CA VAL A 225 8.60 -21.98 10.49
C VAL A 225 7.47 -23.02 10.41
N ARG A 226 7.62 -24.19 11.03
CA ARG A 226 6.56 -25.21 11.07
C ARG A 226 5.31 -24.69 11.78
N ALA A 227 5.48 -24.04 12.93
CA ALA A 227 4.41 -23.42 13.70
C ALA A 227 3.73 -22.30 12.89
N GLY A 228 4.51 -21.41 12.26
CA GLY A 228 3.99 -20.35 11.40
C GLY A 228 3.14 -20.88 10.25
N ARG A 229 3.61 -21.90 9.51
CA ARG A 229 2.83 -22.54 8.43
C ARG A 229 1.54 -23.18 8.93
N ALA A 230 1.53 -23.69 10.17
CA ALA A 230 0.31 -24.24 10.77
C ALA A 230 -0.70 -23.15 11.10
N ILE A 231 -0.26 -22.01 11.64
CA ILE A 231 -1.10 -20.85 11.93
C ILE A 231 -1.66 -20.25 10.63
N GLU A 232 -0.83 -20.11 9.59
CA GLU A 232 -1.26 -19.61 8.27
C GLU A 232 -2.38 -20.46 7.67
N ARG A 233 -2.27 -21.80 7.75
CA ARG A 233 -3.34 -22.71 7.31
C ARG A 233 -4.61 -22.55 8.11
N GLU A 234 -4.50 -22.32 9.42
CA GLU A 234 -5.65 -22.10 10.30
C GLU A 234 -6.35 -20.77 9.99
N GLN A 235 -5.57 -19.69 9.80
CA GLN A 235 -6.08 -18.39 9.38
C GLN A 235 -6.83 -18.49 8.04
N GLN A 236 -6.24 -19.16 7.04
CA GLN A 236 -6.89 -19.35 5.74
C GLN A 236 -8.19 -20.14 5.88
N ASN A 237 -8.20 -21.20 6.68
CA ASN A 237 -9.41 -21.98 6.92
C ASN A 237 -10.53 -21.14 7.59
N VAL A 238 -10.19 -20.24 8.53
CA VAL A 238 -11.16 -19.32 9.12
C VAL A 238 -11.72 -18.35 8.09
N LEU A 239 -10.86 -17.81 7.21
CA LEU A 239 -11.29 -16.93 6.11
C LEU A 239 -12.23 -17.67 5.15
N ASP A 240 -11.88 -18.89 4.74
CA ASP A 240 -12.69 -19.72 3.85
C ASP A 240 -14.06 -20.04 4.45
N VAL A 241 -14.10 -20.38 5.74
CA VAL A 241 -15.36 -20.63 6.46
C VAL A 241 -16.20 -19.36 6.60
N ARG A 242 -15.58 -18.21 6.89
CA ARG A 242 -16.28 -16.93 7.00
C ARG A 242 -16.87 -16.51 5.66
N LEU A 243 -16.07 -16.56 4.59
CA LEU A 243 -16.53 -16.32 3.23
C LEU A 243 -17.68 -17.25 2.90
N SER A 244 -17.56 -18.55 3.18
CA SER A 244 -18.64 -19.52 2.96
C SER A 244 -19.93 -19.15 3.69
N ARG A 245 -19.85 -18.66 4.94
CA ARG A 245 -21.02 -18.21 5.71
C ARG A 245 -21.63 -16.93 5.15
N GLU A 246 -20.81 -15.95 4.78
CA GLU A 246 -21.28 -14.71 4.14
C GLU A 246 -21.93 -15.02 2.77
N TYR A 247 -21.36 -15.94 2.00
CA TYR A 247 -21.96 -16.45 0.77
C TYR A 247 -23.29 -17.15 1.04
N LEU A 248 -23.37 -18.08 1.99
CA LEU A 248 -24.62 -18.78 2.32
C LEU A 248 -25.72 -17.82 2.82
N ALA A 249 -25.36 -16.85 3.67
CA ALA A 249 -26.29 -15.84 4.17
C ALA A 249 -26.83 -14.93 3.06
N ASN A 250 -25.98 -14.55 2.09
CA ASN A 250 -26.41 -13.79 0.91
C ASN A 250 -27.15 -14.64 -0.13
N TRP A 251 -27.14 -15.96 0.02
CA TRP A 251 -27.68 -16.91 -0.96
C TRP A 251 -29.03 -17.51 -0.54
N ASP A 252 -29.30 -17.61 0.77
CA ASP A 252 -30.63 -17.90 1.31
C ASP A 252 -31.67 -16.80 0.97
N ASP A 253 -31.22 -15.62 0.52
CA ASP A 253 -32.07 -14.50 0.07
C ASP A 253 -32.51 -14.61 -1.41
N ASP A 254 -31.94 -15.54 -2.19
CA ASP A 254 -32.10 -15.62 -3.67
C ASP A 254 -33.07 -16.72 -4.18
N GLY A 255 -33.88 -17.33 -3.30
CA GLY A 255 -35.08 -18.11 -3.67
C GLY A 255 -34.92 -19.29 -4.66
N SER A 256 -33.70 -19.78 -4.90
CA SER A 256 -33.40 -20.73 -5.98
C SER A 256 -33.51 -22.20 -5.55
N SER A 257 -34.10 -23.07 -6.39
CA SER A 257 -34.31 -24.50 -6.05
C SER A 257 -33.03 -25.34 -6.11
N ALA A 258 -32.88 -26.31 -5.20
CA ALA A 258 -31.68 -27.15 -5.03
C ALA A 258 -31.18 -27.88 -6.30
N ALA A 259 -32.08 -28.20 -7.23
CA ALA A 259 -31.73 -28.89 -8.48
C ALA A 259 -31.04 -27.96 -9.51
N GLU A 260 -31.36 -26.67 -9.48
CA GLU A 260 -30.78 -25.66 -10.37
C GLU A 260 -29.37 -25.27 -9.90
N VAL A 261 -29.19 -25.27 -8.58
CA VAL A 261 -27.89 -25.12 -7.92
C VAL A 261 -26.93 -26.24 -8.29
N ALA A 262 -27.39 -27.50 -8.29
CA ALA A 262 -26.55 -28.64 -8.62
C ALA A 262 -26.00 -28.56 -10.06
N ARG A 263 -26.79 -28.02 -11.00
CA ARG A 263 -26.36 -27.81 -12.39
C ARG A 263 -25.35 -26.68 -12.51
N ARG A 264 -25.60 -25.53 -11.87
CA ARG A 264 -24.64 -24.41 -11.84
C ARG A 264 -23.29 -24.82 -11.24
N ARG A 265 -23.30 -25.56 -10.12
CA ARG A 265 -22.08 -26.12 -9.51
C ARG A 265 -21.33 -27.11 -10.40
N ALA A 266 -22.00 -27.80 -11.31
CA ALA A 266 -21.33 -28.68 -12.27
C ALA A 266 -20.68 -27.88 -13.41
N ASP A 267 -21.32 -26.79 -13.83
CA ASP A 267 -20.78 -25.89 -14.86
C ASP A 267 -19.63 -25.03 -14.34
N ASP A 268 -19.72 -24.51 -13.12
CA ASP A 268 -18.67 -23.69 -12.51
C ASP A 268 -17.41 -24.53 -12.22
N ARG A 269 -17.57 -25.77 -11.77
CA ARG A 269 -16.43 -26.70 -11.60
C ARG A 269 -15.75 -27.01 -12.94
N ARG A 270 -16.52 -27.27 -14.00
CA ARG A 270 -15.95 -27.46 -15.35
C ARG A 270 -15.18 -26.24 -15.85
N ARG A 271 -15.65 -25.03 -15.54
CA ARG A 271 -14.97 -23.78 -15.90
C ARG A 271 -13.70 -23.57 -15.09
N ALA A 272 -13.74 -23.82 -13.78
CA ALA A 272 -12.58 -23.72 -12.89
C ALA A 272 -11.48 -24.73 -13.28
N ASP A 273 -11.85 -25.98 -13.56
CA ASP A 273 -10.92 -27.01 -14.02
C ASP A 273 -10.28 -26.63 -15.36
N GLY A 274 -11.06 -26.07 -16.29
CA GLY A 274 -10.55 -25.59 -17.59
C GLY A 274 -9.57 -24.41 -17.45
N LEU A 275 -9.82 -23.49 -16.52
CA LEU A 275 -8.93 -22.36 -16.22
C LEU A 275 -7.64 -22.81 -15.54
N ALA A 276 -7.71 -23.79 -14.64
CA ALA A 276 -6.53 -24.36 -13.99
C ALA A 276 -5.60 -25.05 -15.00
N VAL A 277 -6.16 -25.86 -15.91
CA VAL A 277 -5.39 -26.51 -16.99
C VAL A 277 -4.75 -25.47 -17.93
N ALA A 278 -5.45 -24.37 -18.22
CA ALA A 278 -4.91 -23.29 -19.04
C ALA A 278 -3.76 -22.56 -18.33
N ALA A 279 -3.88 -22.29 -17.03
CA ALA A 279 -2.85 -21.67 -16.21
C ALA A 279 -1.59 -22.55 -16.10
N ASP A 280 -1.76 -23.85 -15.86
CA ASP A 280 -0.64 -24.81 -15.83
C ASP A 280 0.10 -24.87 -17.19
N ALA A 281 -0.66 -24.83 -18.29
CA ALA A 281 -0.08 -24.81 -19.64
C ALA A 281 0.66 -23.50 -19.95
N GLU A 282 0.18 -22.36 -19.44
CA GLU A 282 0.84 -21.07 -19.57
C GLU A 282 2.12 -21.00 -18.74
N GLU A 283 2.09 -21.52 -17.51
CA GLU A 283 3.26 -21.57 -16.63
C GLU A 283 4.36 -22.47 -17.22
N ALA A 284 4.00 -23.62 -17.80
CA ALA A 284 4.94 -24.48 -18.51
C ALA A 284 5.61 -23.75 -19.70
N ARG A 285 4.84 -22.98 -20.48
CA ARG A 285 5.39 -22.15 -21.58
C ARG A 285 6.28 -21.03 -21.05
N ARG A 286 6.00 -20.46 -19.88
CA ARG A 286 6.84 -19.44 -19.23
C ARG A 286 8.17 -20.04 -18.81
N ARG A 287 8.16 -21.22 -18.17
CA ARG A 287 9.38 -21.94 -17.75
C ARG A 287 10.27 -22.29 -18.95
N HIS A 288 9.68 -22.72 -20.07
CA HIS A 288 10.41 -22.98 -21.31
C HIS A 288 11.08 -21.71 -21.87
N ARG A 289 10.36 -20.58 -21.91
CA ARG A 289 10.91 -19.30 -22.37
C ARG A 289 12.06 -18.79 -21.50
N VAL A 290 11.95 -18.95 -20.18
CA VAL A 290 13.03 -18.60 -19.24
C VAL A 290 14.25 -19.49 -19.44
N ALA A 291 14.06 -20.81 -19.57
CA ALA A 291 15.16 -21.74 -19.81
C ALA A 291 15.91 -21.45 -21.13
N GLU A 292 15.20 -21.13 -22.21
CA GLU A 292 15.84 -20.73 -23.48
C GLU A 292 16.58 -19.38 -23.37
N ALA A 293 16.05 -18.43 -22.60
CA ALA A 293 16.70 -17.15 -22.37
C ALA A 293 17.99 -17.31 -21.56
N GLU A 294 17.98 -18.15 -20.52
CA GLU A 294 19.19 -18.50 -19.75
C GLU A 294 20.24 -19.21 -20.63
N GLU A 295 19.81 -20.10 -21.53
CA GLU A 295 20.74 -20.78 -22.44
C GLU A 295 21.36 -19.82 -23.46
N ARG A 296 20.57 -18.88 -24.01
CA ARG A 296 21.06 -17.80 -24.87
C ARG A 296 22.07 -16.91 -24.13
N ALA A 297 21.74 -16.46 -22.92
CA ALA A 297 22.63 -15.64 -22.11
C ALA A 297 23.95 -16.37 -21.77
N ARG A 298 23.91 -17.69 -21.51
CA ARG A 298 25.13 -18.49 -21.30
C ARG A 298 25.99 -18.59 -22.55
N ARG A 299 25.39 -18.70 -23.75
CA ARG A 299 26.14 -18.73 -25.02
C ARG A 299 26.79 -17.38 -25.31
N GLU A 300 26.05 -16.29 -25.14
CA GLU A 300 26.57 -14.93 -25.31
C GLU A 300 27.69 -14.62 -24.32
N ALA A 301 27.56 -15.05 -23.06
CA ALA A 301 28.63 -14.90 -22.07
C ALA A 301 29.88 -15.72 -22.42
N ALA A 302 29.72 -16.92 -22.97
CA ALA A 302 30.84 -17.76 -23.41
C ALA A 302 31.54 -17.15 -24.64
N GLU A 303 30.79 -16.62 -25.61
CA GLU A 303 31.34 -15.91 -26.77
C GLU A 303 32.07 -14.62 -26.35
N GLY A 304 31.49 -13.85 -25.43
CA GLY A 304 32.13 -12.66 -24.85
C GLY A 304 33.42 -12.99 -24.10
N ALA A 305 33.46 -14.10 -23.35
CA ALA A 305 34.67 -14.57 -22.67
C ALA A 305 35.77 -14.98 -23.67
N LEU A 306 35.39 -15.61 -24.78
CA LEU A 306 36.32 -16.01 -25.85
C LEU A 306 36.90 -14.77 -26.57
N ALA A 307 36.06 -13.78 -26.87
CA ALA A 307 36.49 -12.51 -27.46
C ALA A 307 37.46 -11.75 -26.54
N ALA A 308 37.16 -11.69 -25.24
CA ALA A 308 38.05 -11.07 -24.25
C ALA A 308 39.39 -11.82 -24.11
N ALA A 309 39.40 -13.14 -24.26
CA ALA A 309 40.63 -13.94 -24.26
C ALA A 309 41.47 -13.70 -25.52
N ALA A 310 40.83 -13.59 -26.70
CA ALA A 310 41.51 -13.27 -27.95
C ALA A 310 42.14 -11.86 -27.93
N GLU A 311 41.44 -10.86 -27.39
CA GLU A 311 42.02 -9.52 -27.20
C GLU A 311 43.23 -9.51 -26.28
N ARG A 312 43.18 -10.27 -25.17
CA ARG A 312 44.33 -10.40 -24.26
C ARG A 312 45.53 -11.02 -24.98
N ALA A 313 45.32 -12.10 -25.73
CA ALA A 313 46.39 -12.74 -26.50
C ALA A 313 46.99 -11.81 -27.57
N LEU A 314 46.17 -10.98 -28.22
CA LEU A 314 46.63 -9.97 -29.17
C LEU A 314 47.46 -8.87 -28.51
N ARG A 315 47.07 -8.41 -27.32
CA ARG A 315 47.86 -7.44 -26.53
C ARG A 315 49.18 -8.05 -26.07
N ASP A 316 49.16 -9.27 -25.55
CA ASP A 316 50.37 -9.97 -25.11
C ASP A 316 51.35 -10.19 -26.28
N ALA A 317 50.83 -10.52 -27.47
CA ALA A 317 51.64 -10.65 -28.69
C ALA A 317 52.22 -9.29 -29.15
N HIS A 318 51.42 -8.22 -29.11
CA HIS A 318 51.87 -6.87 -29.43
C HIS A 318 52.98 -6.41 -28.48
N ASP A 319 52.84 -6.66 -27.18
CA ASP A 319 53.82 -6.28 -26.17
C ASP A 319 55.13 -7.08 -26.35
N ALA A 320 55.05 -8.38 -26.64
CA ALA A 320 56.21 -9.20 -26.97
C ALA A 320 56.97 -8.71 -28.21
N LEU A 321 56.26 -8.35 -29.28
CA LEU A 321 56.83 -7.75 -30.49
C LEU A 321 57.46 -6.36 -30.19
N SER A 322 56.84 -5.57 -29.32
CA SER A 322 57.36 -4.27 -28.91
C SER A 322 58.67 -4.40 -28.11
N ASP A 323 58.78 -5.44 -27.27
CA ASP A 323 59.96 -5.73 -26.47
C ASP A 323 61.10 -6.33 -27.31
N GLU A 324 60.81 -7.16 -28.32
CA GLU A 324 61.80 -7.57 -29.33
C GLU A 324 62.30 -6.38 -30.14
N THR A 325 61.42 -5.45 -30.52
CA THR A 325 61.79 -4.23 -31.25
C THR A 325 62.63 -3.29 -30.37
N ARG A 326 62.32 -3.22 -29.06
CA ARG A 326 63.08 -2.45 -28.06
C ARG A 326 64.43 -3.11 -27.74
N ALA A 327 64.54 -4.44 -27.79
CA ALA A 327 65.79 -5.19 -27.69
C ALA A 327 66.65 -5.04 -28.96
N ALA A 328 66.05 -5.06 -30.15
CA ALA A 328 66.74 -4.78 -31.42
C ALA A 328 67.26 -3.32 -31.49
N ARG A 329 66.51 -2.35 -30.94
CA ARG A 329 66.95 -0.96 -30.77
C ARG A 329 68.04 -0.76 -29.71
N ARG A 330 68.30 -1.72 -28.81
CA ARG A 330 69.45 -1.66 -27.87
C ARG A 330 70.77 -2.13 -28.49
N VAL A 331 70.73 -2.86 -29.61
CA VAL A 331 71.95 -3.33 -30.32
C VAL A 331 72.44 -2.30 -31.33
N ALA A 332 71.62 -1.30 -31.69
CA ALA A 332 72.02 -0.21 -32.57
C ALA A 332 71.94 1.13 -31.84
N VAL A 333 73.11 1.79 -31.76
CA VAL A 333 73.33 3.21 -31.47
C VAL A 333 73.56 3.57 -29.99
N GLY A 334 74.84 3.68 -29.65
CA GLY A 334 75.31 4.60 -28.61
C GLY A 334 75.47 6.01 -29.20
N VAL A 335 74.74 6.98 -28.65
CA VAL A 335 75.07 8.41 -28.59
C VAL A 335 74.41 8.96 -27.32
N THR A 336 75.17 9.72 -26.53
CA THR A 336 74.77 10.33 -25.25
C THR A 336 74.03 11.67 -25.43
N TRP A 337 73.12 11.95 -24.49
CA TRP A 337 72.18 13.08 -24.34
C TRP A 337 72.83 14.39 -23.82
N PRO A 338 72.16 15.57 -23.86
CA PRO A 338 71.35 16.00 -22.69
C PRO A 338 70.14 16.95 -22.95
N SER A 339 69.13 16.86 -22.06
CA SER A 339 68.26 17.91 -21.43
C SER A 339 66.86 17.33 -21.14
N GLU A 340 66.51 16.98 -19.90
CA GLU A 340 65.91 17.81 -18.83
C GLU A 340 64.52 18.41 -19.16
N ASP A 341 63.52 17.73 -18.58
CA ASP A 341 62.33 18.17 -17.85
C ASP A 341 61.21 19.01 -18.49
N ASP A 342 60.05 18.32 -18.48
CA ASP A 342 58.71 18.69 -18.03
C ASP A 342 57.84 19.71 -18.78
N ASP A 343 56.60 19.22 -18.91
CA ASP A 343 55.31 19.90 -18.90
C ASP A 343 54.64 20.40 -20.19
N VAL A 344 53.53 19.68 -20.47
CA VAL A 344 52.19 20.19 -20.77
C VAL A 344 51.99 20.89 -22.12
N ALA A 345 51.35 20.17 -23.04
CA ALA A 345 49.97 20.44 -23.46
C ALA A 345 49.71 19.65 -24.74
N ASP A 346 48.80 18.68 -24.69
CA ASP A 346 48.03 18.40 -25.89
C ASP A 346 46.55 18.22 -25.62
N SER A 347 45.83 18.81 -26.54
CA SER A 347 44.46 19.29 -26.45
C SER A 347 43.43 18.17 -26.40
N VAL A 348 42.72 18.07 -25.28
CA VAL A 348 41.49 17.26 -25.18
C VAL A 348 40.30 18.19 -25.38
N HIS A 349 39.66 18.11 -26.55
CA HIS A 349 38.33 18.67 -26.76
C HIS A 349 37.33 17.90 -25.89
N ALA A 350 36.97 18.49 -24.76
CA ALA A 350 35.83 18.06 -23.96
C ALA A 350 34.53 18.50 -24.66
N SER A 351 33.86 17.56 -25.34
CA SER A 351 32.42 17.67 -25.62
C SER A 351 31.67 16.88 -24.55
N VAL A 352 31.09 17.61 -23.59
CA VAL A 352 30.17 17.07 -22.58
C VAL A 352 28.84 16.75 -23.27
N ALA A 353 28.67 15.50 -23.70
CA ALA A 353 27.36 14.95 -24.03
C ALA A 353 26.74 14.38 -22.76
N HIS A 354 25.57 14.90 -22.40
CA HIS A 354 24.75 14.41 -21.29
C HIS A 354 24.23 13.02 -21.63
N SER A 355 24.73 12.00 -20.93
CA SER A 355 24.10 10.69 -20.88
C SER A 355 22.90 10.77 -19.95
N SER A 356 21.70 10.87 -20.52
CA SER A 356 20.46 10.59 -19.80
C SER A 356 20.28 9.07 -19.76
N GLU A 357 20.56 8.48 -18.61
CA GLU A 357 20.12 7.12 -18.29
C GLU A 357 18.59 7.11 -18.23
N GLY A 358 17.98 6.40 -19.18
CA GLY A 358 16.54 6.13 -19.21
C GLY A 358 16.21 5.09 -18.16
N ALA A 359 15.27 5.45 -17.28
CA ALA A 359 14.60 4.52 -16.39
C ALA A 359 13.76 3.55 -17.22
N GLU A 360 14.02 2.27 -17.05
CA GLU A 360 13.19 1.17 -17.51
C GLU A 360 11.96 1.09 -16.62
N ASP A 361 10.80 1.51 -17.13
CA ASP A 361 9.50 1.18 -16.53
C ASP A 361 8.80 0.15 -17.43
N GLY A 362 8.88 -1.11 -17.00
CA GLY A 362 8.08 -2.20 -17.53
C GLY A 362 6.89 -2.50 -16.62
N ALA A 363 5.67 -2.30 -17.13
CA ALA A 363 4.49 -3.01 -16.64
C ALA A 363 3.38 -3.08 -17.70
N ASP A 364 3.20 -4.31 -18.19
CA ASP A 364 1.91 -4.97 -18.50
C ASP A 364 1.07 -4.47 -19.70
N ASP A 365 1.41 -4.99 -20.89
CA ASP A 365 0.59 -4.88 -22.10
C ASP A 365 -0.06 -6.24 -22.42
N LEU A 366 -1.03 -6.64 -21.60
CA LEU A 366 -1.92 -7.78 -21.86
C LEU A 366 -3.19 -7.34 -22.60
N ARG A 367 -3.06 -6.94 -23.87
CA ARG A 367 -4.18 -6.95 -24.84
C ARG A 367 -3.68 -7.37 -26.22
N GLY A 368 -3.74 -8.67 -26.50
CA GLY A 368 -3.50 -9.25 -27.83
C GLY A 368 -4.59 -8.91 -28.84
N GLY A 369 -4.67 -7.64 -29.26
CA GLY A 369 -5.53 -7.15 -30.34
C GLY A 369 -4.83 -6.06 -31.14
N ALA A 370 -5.20 -5.89 -32.41
CA ALA A 370 -4.67 -4.82 -33.25
C ALA A 370 -4.86 -3.45 -32.56
N PRO A 371 -3.89 -2.52 -32.67
CA PRO A 371 -3.97 -1.23 -32.00
C PRO A 371 -5.23 -0.48 -32.45
N PRO A 372 -5.95 0.18 -31.53
CA PRO A 372 -7.15 0.93 -31.89
C PRO A 372 -6.82 2.08 -32.85
N PRO A 373 -7.76 2.52 -33.70
CA PRO A 373 -7.55 3.59 -34.68
C PRO A 373 -7.49 5.00 -34.05
N TRP A 374 -7.41 5.11 -32.73
CA TRP A 374 -7.27 6.36 -31.97
C TRP A 374 -6.09 6.27 -31.02
N THR A 375 -5.58 7.42 -30.56
CA THR A 375 -4.48 7.47 -29.61
C THR A 375 -5.00 7.32 -28.18
N CYS A 376 -4.31 6.56 -27.33
CA CYS A 376 -4.64 6.45 -25.91
C CYS A 376 -3.52 7.11 -25.09
N LEU A 377 -3.86 8.18 -24.35
CA LEU A 377 -2.92 8.94 -23.51
C LEU A 377 -3.32 8.85 -22.04
N ASP A 378 -2.37 9.00 -21.14
CA ASP A 378 -2.68 9.09 -19.71
C ASP A 378 -3.32 10.45 -19.34
N ALA A 379 -3.77 10.59 -18.09
CA ALA A 379 -4.41 11.82 -17.61
C ALA A 379 -3.46 13.05 -17.59
N ILE A 380 -2.16 12.84 -17.41
CA ILE A 380 -1.14 13.90 -17.33
C ILE A 380 -0.84 14.42 -18.74
N GLU A 381 -0.67 13.53 -19.70
CA GLU A 381 -0.50 13.84 -21.12
C GLU A 381 -1.76 14.53 -21.68
N CYS A 382 -2.96 14.04 -21.34
CA CYS A 382 -4.22 14.70 -21.68
C CYS A 382 -4.30 16.12 -21.08
N PHE A 383 -3.85 16.31 -19.83
CA PHE A 383 -3.81 17.63 -19.21
C PHE A 383 -2.89 18.59 -19.97
N ARG A 384 -1.68 18.14 -20.35
CA ARG A 384 -0.74 18.94 -21.16
C ARG A 384 -1.36 19.32 -22.50
N LEU A 385 -1.97 18.37 -23.20
CA LEU A 385 -2.63 18.59 -24.48
C LEU A 385 -3.80 19.59 -24.39
N LEU A 386 -4.56 19.56 -23.29
CA LEU A 386 -5.68 20.49 -23.04
C LEU A 386 -5.23 21.88 -22.54
N ARG A 387 -3.96 22.08 -22.22
CA ARG A 387 -3.37 23.36 -21.79
C ARG A 387 -2.45 23.98 -22.84
N ASP A 388 -1.99 23.19 -23.79
CA ASP A 388 -1.24 23.66 -24.94
C ASP A 388 -2.13 24.56 -25.81
N ALA A 389 -1.76 25.85 -25.84
CA ALA A 389 -2.49 26.87 -26.59
C ALA A 389 -2.40 26.64 -28.11
N ASP A 390 -1.31 26.03 -28.58
CA ASP A 390 -1.06 25.78 -30.01
C ASP A 390 -1.81 24.52 -30.48
N ALA A 391 -2.00 23.53 -29.59
CA ALA A 391 -2.74 22.31 -29.90
C ALA A 391 -4.25 22.56 -30.04
N CYS A 392 -4.79 23.59 -29.38
CA CYS A 392 -6.21 23.92 -29.39
C CYS A 392 -7.11 22.69 -29.14
N ALA A 393 -6.73 21.79 -28.24
CA ALA A 393 -7.50 20.57 -28.00
C ALA A 393 -8.86 20.85 -27.33
N VAL A 394 -9.86 20.01 -27.63
CA VAL A 394 -11.20 20.10 -27.05
C VAL A 394 -11.46 18.88 -26.17
N ALA A 395 -11.85 19.11 -24.93
CA ALA A 395 -12.29 18.06 -24.01
C ALA A 395 -13.77 17.73 -24.27
N VAL A 396 -14.07 16.50 -24.67
CA VAL A 396 -15.43 16.00 -24.89
C VAL A 396 -15.75 14.95 -23.83
N ASP A 397 -16.76 15.21 -23.02
CA ASP A 397 -17.22 14.31 -21.98
C ASP A 397 -18.40 13.48 -22.47
N VAL A 398 -18.18 12.17 -22.59
CA VAL A 398 -19.15 11.22 -23.13
C VAL A 398 -20.02 10.55 -22.07
N ARG A 399 -19.84 10.93 -20.80
CA ARG A 399 -20.63 10.40 -19.69
C ARG A 399 -22.09 10.88 -19.79
N PRO A 400 -23.03 10.15 -19.17
CA PRO A 400 -24.41 10.62 -19.06
C PRO A 400 -24.48 12.03 -18.49
N ARG A 401 -25.43 12.82 -18.99
CA ARG A 401 -25.55 14.25 -18.64
C ARG A 401 -25.55 14.51 -17.14
N ARG A 402 -26.27 13.67 -16.38
CA ARG A 402 -26.35 13.74 -14.91
C ARG A 402 -25.00 13.57 -14.21
N ASP A 403 -24.08 12.76 -14.75
CA ASP A 403 -22.74 12.57 -14.19
C ASP A 403 -21.83 13.75 -14.53
N HIS A 404 -21.95 14.28 -15.74
CA HIS A 404 -21.24 15.49 -16.17
C HIS A 404 -21.65 16.70 -15.31
N ASP A 405 -22.96 16.91 -15.13
CA ASP A 405 -23.50 18.01 -14.33
C ASP A 405 -23.08 17.93 -12.84
N ARG A 406 -22.81 16.72 -12.33
CA ARG A 406 -22.35 16.51 -10.95
C ARG A 406 -20.86 16.81 -10.77
N GLU A 407 -20.02 16.31 -11.66
CA GLU A 407 -18.57 16.47 -11.57
C GLU A 407 -17.93 16.30 -12.95
N ALA A 408 -17.50 17.40 -13.57
CA ALA A 408 -16.85 17.42 -14.88
C ALA A 408 -15.62 18.32 -14.91
N ILE A 409 -14.73 18.07 -15.87
CA ILE A 409 -13.54 18.90 -16.08
C ILE A 409 -13.99 20.27 -16.58
N ALA A 410 -13.47 21.34 -15.99
CA ALA A 410 -13.79 22.71 -16.36
C ALA A 410 -13.42 22.97 -17.82
N GLY A 411 -14.39 23.43 -18.62
CA GLY A 411 -14.23 23.63 -20.05
C GLY A 411 -14.48 22.38 -20.91
N SER A 412 -14.84 21.24 -20.31
CA SER A 412 -15.29 20.07 -21.06
C SER A 412 -16.69 20.27 -21.65
N VAL A 413 -16.86 19.80 -22.87
CA VAL A 413 -18.11 19.82 -23.63
C VAL A 413 -18.88 18.54 -23.34
N SER A 414 -20.12 18.65 -22.85
CA SER A 414 -20.97 17.47 -22.61
C SER A 414 -21.55 16.95 -23.92
N ALA A 415 -21.21 15.71 -24.27
CA ALA A 415 -21.80 14.98 -25.40
C ALA A 415 -22.11 13.54 -24.97
N PRO A 416 -23.22 13.30 -24.27
CA PRO A 416 -23.50 12.01 -23.64
C PRO A 416 -23.62 10.86 -24.66
N ALA A 417 -22.78 9.84 -24.51
CA ALA A 417 -22.84 8.59 -25.30
C ALA A 417 -23.65 7.49 -24.61
N ALA A 418 -24.26 7.80 -23.47
CA ALA A 418 -25.17 6.92 -22.75
C ALA A 418 -26.21 7.74 -21.97
N THR A 419 -27.42 7.20 -21.84
CA THR A 419 -28.50 7.75 -21.01
C THR A 419 -28.67 6.92 -19.74
N LEU A 420 -29.05 7.60 -18.65
CA LEU A 420 -29.33 6.96 -17.36
C LEU A 420 -30.83 6.87 -17.11
N SER A 421 -31.29 5.67 -16.76
CA SER A 421 -32.64 5.41 -16.26
C SER A 421 -32.56 4.62 -14.94
N GLY A 422 -33.65 4.68 -14.15
CA GLY A 422 -33.76 3.97 -12.86
C GLY A 422 -33.41 4.79 -11.61
N GLY A 423 -33.51 4.12 -10.44
CA GLY A 423 -33.30 4.71 -9.11
C GLY A 423 -31.84 4.72 -8.67
N VAL A 424 -31.58 5.03 -7.38
CA VAL A 424 -30.21 5.06 -6.82
C VAL A 424 -29.61 3.65 -6.68
N SER A 425 -30.46 2.64 -6.45
CA SER A 425 -30.07 1.22 -6.34
C SER A 425 -30.08 0.48 -7.68
N ASP A 426 -30.97 0.86 -8.61
CA ASP A 426 -31.19 0.18 -9.89
C ASP A 426 -30.81 1.08 -11.06
N ARG A 427 -29.52 1.40 -11.16
CA ARG A 427 -28.99 2.29 -12.19
C ARG A 427 -28.84 1.52 -13.51
N VAL A 428 -29.60 1.90 -14.53
CA VAL A 428 -29.51 1.32 -15.87
C VAL A 428 -28.81 2.31 -16.82
N VAL A 429 -27.68 1.90 -17.38
CA VAL A 429 -26.92 2.65 -18.39
C VAL A 429 -27.29 2.11 -19.77
N THR A 430 -27.94 2.93 -20.59
CA THR A 430 -28.28 2.57 -21.98
C THR A 430 -27.37 3.33 -22.95
N PRO A 431 -26.54 2.67 -23.77
CA PRO A 431 -25.71 3.35 -24.77
C PRO A 431 -26.56 4.16 -25.78
N CYS A 432 -26.14 5.37 -26.07
CA CYS A 432 -26.80 6.32 -26.99
C CYS A 432 -25.74 7.05 -27.84
N VAL A 433 -25.00 6.28 -28.63
CA VAL A 433 -23.85 6.79 -29.41
C VAL A 433 -24.27 7.72 -30.56
N ASP A 434 -25.45 7.49 -31.16
CA ASP A 434 -26.02 8.36 -32.19
C ASP A 434 -26.44 9.73 -31.63
N GLY A 435 -26.88 9.76 -30.37
CA GLY A 435 -27.21 10.99 -29.65
C GLY A 435 -25.97 11.88 -29.45
N MET A 436 -24.86 11.28 -29.02
CA MET A 436 -23.56 11.96 -28.89
C MET A 436 -23.13 12.63 -30.20
N ALA A 437 -23.16 11.89 -31.32
CA ALA A 437 -22.74 12.42 -32.62
C ALA A 437 -23.59 13.63 -33.06
N SER A 438 -24.90 13.57 -32.80
CA SER A 438 -25.82 14.69 -33.10
C SER A 438 -25.50 15.91 -32.25
N THR A 439 -25.27 15.73 -30.94
CA THR A 439 -24.88 16.80 -30.01
C THR A 439 -23.55 17.46 -30.38
N LEU A 440 -22.56 16.70 -30.84
CA LEU A 440 -21.27 17.28 -31.26
C LEU A 440 -21.37 18.13 -32.53
N ARG A 441 -22.25 17.74 -33.47
CA ARG A 441 -22.54 18.55 -34.67
C ARG A 441 -23.26 19.85 -34.30
N GLU A 442 -24.23 19.79 -33.39
CA GLU A 442 -24.93 20.99 -32.90
C GLU A 442 -24.01 21.96 -32.16
N LEU A 443 -23.04 21.44 -31.40
CA LEU A 443 -22.05 22.22 -30.67
C LEU A 443 -20.91 22.74 -31.57
N GLY A 444 -20.86 22.34 -32.84
CA GLY A 444 -19.89 22.83 -33.81
C GLY A 444 -18.45 22.45 -33.49
N VAL A 445 -18.21 21.28 -32.88
CA VAL A 445 -16.85 20.83 -32.54
C VAL A 445 -16.09 20.46 -33.82
N ASP A 446 -15.08 21.27 -34.16
CA ASP A 446 -14.23 21.12 -35.35
C ASP A 446 -13.49 19.78 -35.37
N ALA A 447 -13.71 19.01 -36.43
CA ALA A 447 -13.15 17.67 -36.62
C ALA A 447 -11.64 17.64 -36.89
N SER A 448 -11.02 18.79 -37.20
CA SER A 448 -9.58 18.93 -37.43
C SER A 448 -8.77 19.14 -36.13
N ARG A 449 -9.44 19.53 -35.04
CA ARG A 449 -8.82 19.76 -33.73
C ARG A 449 -8.62 18.43 -32.97
N PRO A 450 -7.62 18.33 -32.08
CA PRO A 450 -7.50 17.17 -31.20
C PRO A 450 -8.71 17.10 -30.26
N VAL A 451 -9.37 15.95 -30.20
CA VAL A 451 -10.52 15.70 -29.32
C VAL A 451 -10.11 14.71 -28.23
N VAL A 452 -10.08 15.18 -26.99
CA VAL A 452 -9.82 14.35 -25.80
C VAL A 452 -11.14 13.84 -25.25
N VAL A 453 -11.34 12.54 -25.28
CA VAL A 453 -12.57 11.89 -24.85
C VAL A 453 -12.49 11.46 -23.39
N ILE A 454 -13.43 11.96 -22.59
CA ILE A 454 -13.55 11.71 -21.15
C ILE A 454 -14.72 10.76 -20.91
N HIS A 455 -14.41 9.56 -20.42
CA HIS A 455 -15.39 8.53 -20.05
C HIS A 455 -15.33 8.23 -18.54
N PRO A 456 -16.21 7.39 -17.95
CA PRO A 456 -16.23 7.15 -16.50
C PRO A 456 -15.00 6.45 -15.92
N GLY A 457 -14.32 5.61 -16.70
CA GLY A 457 -13.21 4.79 -16.22
C GLY A 457 -13.61 3.57 -15.36
N ASP A 458 -14.87 3.11 -15.43
CA ASP A 458 -15.32 1.83 -14.86
C ASP A 458 -15.89 0.87 -15.92
N ASP A 459 -16.23 -0.35 -15.49
CA ASP A 459 -16.81 -1.40 -16.32
C ASP A 459 -18.09 -0.94 -17.06
N ASP A 460 -18.89 -0.06 -16.44
CA ASP A 460 -20.06 0.53 -17.08
C ASP A 460 -19.69 1.53 -18.17
N GLY A 461 -18.64 2.33 -17.94
CA GLY A 461 -18.03 3.21 -18.93
C GLY A 461 -17.42 2.47 -20.12
N ALA A 462 -16.79 1.31 -19.89
CA ALA A 462 -16.16 0.51 -20.94
C ALA A 462 -17.15 0.05 -22.01
N LYS A 463 -18.42 -0.20 -21.63
CA LYS A 463 -19.49 -0.68 -22.53
C LYS A 463 -19.80 0.29 -23.68
N TYR A 464 -19.69 1.60 -23.45
CA TYR A 464 -20.02 2.61 -24.46
C TYR A 464 -18.83 3.48 -24.89
N ALA A 465 -17.75 3.58 -24.11
CA ALA A 465 -16.59 4.40 -24.45
C ALA A 465 -15.94 4.00 -25.78
N ALA A 466 -15.71 2.70 -25.99
CA ALA A 466 -15.13 2.21 -27.24
C ALA A 466 -16.05 2.43 -28.46
N ALA A 467 -17.37 2.38 -28.26
CA ALA A 467 -18.35 2.67 -29.31
C ALA A 467 -18.39 4.17 -29.65
N ALA A 468 -18.29 5.04 -28.63
CA ALA A 468 -18.18 6.49 -28.79
C ALA A 468 -16.91 6.88 -29.57
N LEU A 469 -15.75 6.33 -29.19
CA LEU A 469 -14.47 6.57 -29.87
C LEU A 469 -14.50 6.11 -31.33
N ARG A 470 -15.00 4.91 -31.61
CA ARG A 470 -15.23 4.44 -32.99
C ARG A 470 -16.13 5.36 -33.79
N ARG A 471 -17.19 5.87 -33.16
CA ARG A 471 -18.13 6.77 -33.84
C ARG A 471 -17.46 8.09 -34.22
N LEU A 472 -16.64 8.68 -33.35
CA LEU A 472 -15.89 9.90 -33.66
C LEU A 472 -14.96 9.71 -34.85
N VAL A 473 -14.20 8.61 -34.88
CA VAL A 473 -13.34 8.29 -36.03
C VAL A 473 -14.17 8.15 -37.31
N SER A 474 -15.34 7.49 -37.25
CA SER A 474 -16.22 7.33 -38.42
C SER A 474 -16.91 8.63 -38.89
N GLU A 475 -17.09 9.60 -37.99
CA GLU A 475 -17.65 10.93 -38.31
C GLU A 475 -16.59 11.90 -38.86
N GLY A 476 -15.34 11.44 -39.02
CA GLY A 476 -14.26 12.19 -39.66
C GLY A 476 -13.36 12.99 -38.72
N TYR A 477 -13.42 12.74 -37.40
CA TYR A 477 -12.46 13.32 -36.45
C TYR A 477 -11.08 12.69 -36.63
N VAL A 478 -10.10 13.51 -37.00
CA VAL A 478 -8.77 13.02 -37.43
C VAL A 478 -7.84 12.71 -36.25
N ARG A 479 -7.98 13.44 -35.13
CA ARG A 479 -7.12 13.31 -33.94
C ARG A 479 -7.96 13.02 -32.70
N VAL A 480 -8.44 11.78 -32.59
CA VAL A 480 -9.19 11.31 -31.42
C VAL A 480 -8.23 10.74 -30.38
N VAL A 481 -8.34 11.24 -29.15
CA VAL A 481 -7.53 10.83 -28.00
C VAL A 481 -8.45 10.26 -26.92
N GLU A 482 -8.23 9.01 -26.53
CA GLU A 482 -8.83 8.39 -25.36
C GLU A 482 -8.00 8.72 -24.12
N MET A 483 -8.63 9.29 -23.10
CA MET A 483 -8.00 9.48 -21.79
C MET A 483 -8.06 8.18 -20.98
N ARG A 484 -6.93 7.50 -20.82
CA ARG A 484 -6.83 6.21 -20.12
C ARG A 484 -7.38 6.32 -18.70
N GLY A 485 -8.33 5.44 -18.37
CA GLY A 485 -8.99 5.43 -17.06
C GLY A 485 -9.97 6.59 -16.83
N GLY A 486 -10.25 7.39 -17.86
CA GLY A 486 -11.32 8.39 -17.87
C GLY A 486 -11.24 9.42 -16.74
N ILE A 487 -12.40 9.96 -16.36
CA ILE A 487 -12.53 10.99 -15.33
C ILE A 487 -11.95 10.54 -13.98
N LYS A 488 -12.02 9.24 -13.65
CA LYS A 488 -11.42 8.71 -12.41
C LYS A 488 -9.90 8.89 -12.40
N ALA A 489 -9.24 8.57 -13.50
CA ALA A 489 -7.80 8.81 -13.65
C ALA A 489 -7.46 10.30 -13.58
N TRP A 490 -8.25 11.16 -14.21
CA TRP A 490 -8.07 12.62 -14.08
C TRP A 490 -8.16 13.09 -12.63
N LEU A 491 -9.19 12.63 -11.90
CA LEU A 491 -9.43 13.04 -10.52
C LEU A 491 -8.39 12.52 -9.52
N LYS A 492 -7.56 11.53 -9.91
CA LYS A 492 -6.37 11.16 -9.13
C LYS A 492 -5.33 12.28 -9.10
N TYR A 493 -5.09 12.92 -10.24
CA TYR A 493 -3.99 13.90 -10.40
C TYR A 493 -4.45 15.35 -10.36
N TYR A 494 -5.71 15.63 -10.70
CA TYR A 494 -6.22 16.99 -10.89
C TYR A 494 -7.60 17.17 -10.25
N THR A 495 -7.91 18.41 -9.85
CA THR A 495 -9.29 18.80 -9.50
C THR A 495 -10.14 18.90 -10.77
N PRO A 496 -11.48 18.93 -10.65
CA PRO A 496 -12.36 19.26 -11.78
C PRO A 496 -11.98 20.58 -12.46
N SER A 497 -11.46 21.56 -11.71
CA SER A 497 -10.96 22.84 -12.24
C SER A 497 -9.57 22.77 -12.93
N GLY A 498 -8.98 21.58 -13.05
CA GLY A 498 -7.65 21.39 -13.66
C GLY A 498 -6.50 21.87 -12.79
N LYS A 499 -6.71 22.08 -11.48
CA LYS A 499 -5.60 22.34 -10.55
C LYS A 499 -4.96 21.01 -10.16
N PRO A 500 -3.63 20.88 -10.17
CA PRO A 500 -2.97 19.68 -9.66
C PRO A 500 -3.45 19.41 -8.22
N ARG A 501 -3.83 18.16 -7.93
CA ARG A 501 -4.06 17.73 -6.55
C ARG A 501 -2.69 17.50 -5.90
N PRO A 502 -2.49 17.90 -4.63
CA PRO A 502 -1.30 17.52 -3.88
C PRO A 502 -1.19 15.99 -3.87
N ARG A 503 -0.06 15.43 -4.31
CA ARG A 503 0.14 13.98 -4.30
C ARG A 503 0.21 13.47 -2.85
N TYR A 504 -0.48 12.37 -2.58
CA TYR A 504 -0.53 11.65 -1.30
C TYR A 504 0.25 10.34 -1.49
N VAL A 505 1.22 10.01 -0.62
CA VAL A 505 1.85 8.66 -0.55
C VAL A 505 0.91 7.71 0.18
N GLY A 506 0.68 6.53 -0.38
CA GLY A 506 0.47 5.29 0.38
C GLY A 506 1.07 4.14 -0.43
N TYR A 507 1.38 2.97 0.17
CA TYR A 507 1.76 1.77 -0.60
C TYR A 507 0.71 0.66 -0.51
N GLY A 508 0.29 0.27 -1.71
CA GLY A 508 -0.24 -1.01 -2.19
C GLY A 508 0.09 -0.99 -3.69
N LYS A 509 0.06 -2.11 -4.42
CA LYS A 509 0.51 -2.20 -5.84
C LYS A 509 -0.15 -1.23 -6.86
N ASP A 510 -1.05 -0.36 -6.41
CA ASP A 510 -1.68 0.74 -7.17
C ASP A 510 -1.37 2.16 -6.64
N ASN A 511 -0.47 2.31 -5.66
CA ASN A 511 0.01 3.61 -5.19
C ASN A 511 1.48 3.46 -4.78
N GLU A 512 2.36 4.17 -5.48
CA GLU A 512 3.73 4.43 -5.06
C GLU A 512 3.89 5.97 -5.01
N GLU A 513 4.33 6.48 -3.85
CA GLU A 513 4.95 7.80 -3.64
C GLU A 513 4.01 9.06 -3.69
N THR A 514 3.87 9.93 -2.68
CA THR A 514 4.91 10.86 -2.17
C THR A 514 4.64 11.46 -0.78
N PHE A 515 5.69 11.47 0.05
CA PHE A 515 5.95 12.40 1.15
C PHE A 515 5.77 13.86 0.71
N TRP A 516 5.42 14.75 1.64
CA TRP A 516 5.73 16.18 1.51
C TRP A 516 6.27 16.74 2.83
N THR A 517 7.58 17.03 2.84
CA THR A 517 8.20 18.05 3.68
C THR A 517 8.18 19.40 2.94
N ALA A 518 7.81 20.44 3.70
CA ALA A 518 8.11 21.88 3.62
C ALA A 518 8.24 22.61 2.26
N SER A 519 7.45 23.69 2.10
CA SER A 519 7.95 25.09 2.04
C SER A 519 6.86 26.06 1.51
N ASN A 520 6.23 26.81 2.42
CA ASN A 520 6.15 28.29 2.45
C ASN A 520 5.21 28.75 3.57
#